data_AF-I1XV37-F1
#
_entry.id   AF-I1XV37-F1
#
_cell.length_a   1.000
_cell.length_b   1.000
_cell.length_c   1.000
_cell.angle_alpha   90.00
_cell.angle_beta   90.00
_cell.angle_gamma   90.00
#
_symmetry.space_group_name_H-M   'P 1'
#
loop_
_entity.id
_entity.type
_entity.pdbx_description
1 polymer ?
#
loop_
_entity_poly.entity_id
_entity_poly.type
_entity_poly.pdbx_seq_one_letter_code
_entity_poly.pdbx_strand_id
1 'polypeptide(L)'
;AVTVHVLQGERKQSSGNKSLGQFNLEGIRPAARGVPQIEVTFDLDADGILHVSAKDKDTGKEQKITIKASSGLSDEEVEKMVADAEANKEADAKFEELIQARNQADGMIHATRKQLEEVGDALSAEDKAPIEEALTALETASKGEDKAEIE
;
A
#
# COMPACT_ATOMS: atom_id res chain seq x y z
N ALA A 1 7.82 -11.89 3.23
CA ALA A 1 8.53 -11.15 2.17
C ALA A 1 7.83 -9.81 2.00
N VAL A 2 8.53 -8.79 1.51
CA VAL A 2 7.92 -7.52 1.08
C VAL A 2 7.96 -7.50 -0.44
N THR A 3 6.81 -7.26 -1.06
CA THR A 3 6.71 -7.14 -2.52
C THR A 3 6.81 -5.67 -2.90
N VAL A 4 7.73 -5.37 -3.83
CA VAL A 4 7.85 -4.05 -4.44
C VAL A 4 7.34 -4.15 -5.86
N HIS A 5 6.25 -3.43 -6.14
CA HIS A 5 5.64 -3.33 -7.46
C HIS A 5 5.90 -1.93 -8.01
N VAL A 6 6.61 -1.85 -9.13
CA VAL A 6 7.02 -0.61 -9.78
C VAL A 6 6.06 -0.31 -10.93
N LEU A 7 5.49 0.89 -10.94
CA LEU A 7 4.55 1.37 -11.95
C LEU A 7 4.96 2.77 -12.43
N GLN A 8 4.50 3.13 -13.62
CA GLN A 8 4.68 4.45 -14.24
C GLN A 8 3.33 5.01 -14.69
N GLY A 9 3.03 6.24 -14.27
CA GLY A 9 1.85 7.00 -14.67
C GLY A 9 1.40 8.01 -13.61
N GLU A 10 0.38 8.79 -13.95
CA GLU A 10 -0.13 9.93 -13.15
C GLU A 10 -1.43 9.59 -12.39
N ARG A 11 -1.99 8.39 -12.59
CA ARG A 11 -3.24 7.97 -11.94
C ARG A 11 -2.99 7.59 -10.48
N LYS A 12 -3.97 7.84 -9.61
CA LYS A 12 -3.89 7.44 -8.18
C LYS A 12 -4.06 5.94 -7.97
N GLN A 13 -4.77 5.27 -8.87
CA GLN A 13 -5.00 3.83 -8.81
C GLN A 13 -3.88 3.06 -9.51
N SER A 14 -3.34 2.02 -8.89
CA SER A 14 -2.28 1.19 -9.49
C SER A 14 -2.71 0.56 -10.83
N SER A 15 -3.98 0.15 -10.95
CA SER A 15 -4.57 -0.39 -12.18
C SER A 15 -4.62 0.62 -13.34
N GLY A 16 -4.61 1.92 -13.04
CA GLY A 16 -4.60 2.99 -14.04
C GLY A 16 -3.20 3.34 -14.57
N ASN A 17 -2.16 2.66 -14.08
CA ASN A 17 -0.77 2.94 -14.42
C ASN A 17 -0.11 1.76 -15.16
N LYS A 18 0.98 2.03 -15.87
CA LYS A 18 1.77 1.00 -16.57
C LYS A 18 2.67 0.27 -15.59
N SER A 19 2.49 -1.04 -15.45
CA SER A 19 3.37 -1.88 -14.64
C SER A 19 4.74 -2.04 -15.32
N LEU A 20 5.82 -1.69 -14.60
CA LEU A 20 7.19 -1.83 -15.08
C LEU A 20 7.86 -3.12 -14.59
N GLY A 21 7.45 -3.63 -13.44
CA GLY A 21 7.97 -4.89 -12.90
C GLY A 21 7.68 -5.05 -11.41
N GLN A 22 7.86 -6.26 -10.91
CA GLN A 22 7.69 -6.57 -9.50
C GLN A 22 8.79 -7.51 -9.02
N PHE A 23 9.17 -7.36 -7.76
CA PHE A 23 10.12 -8.26 -7.11
C PHE A 23 9.85 -8.37 -5.61
N ASN A 24 10.34 -9.45 -5.02
CA ASN A 24 10.15 -9.74 -3.61
C ASN A 24 11.46 -9.59 -2.86
N LEU A 25 11.46 -8.76 -1.83
CA LEU A 25 12.49 -8.76 -0.79
C LEU A 25 12.16 -9.88 0.21
N GLU A 26 12.93 -10.95 0.12
CA GLU A 26 12.78 -12.14 0.96
C GLU A 26 13.70 -12.09 2.19
N GLY A 27 13.41 -12.97 3.16
CA GLY A 27 14.29 -13.15 4.31
C GLY A 27 14.26 -12.02 5.35
N ILE A 28 13.20 -11.22 5.35
CA ILE A 28 12.86 -10.24 6.39
C ILE A 28 12.48 -11.00 7.66
N ARG A 29 13.09 -10.63 8.79
CA ARG A 29 12.80 -11.27 10.08
C ARG A 29 11.35 -10.99 10.50
N PRO A 30 10.62 -11.96 11.08
CA PRO A 30 9.33 -11.70 11.68
C PRO A 30 9.48 -10.61 12.75
N ALA A 31 8.71 -9.54 12.61
CA ALA A 31 8.69 -8.43 13.55
C ALA A 31 7.29 -7.80 13.57
N ALA A 32 7.00 -7.02 14.60
CA ALA A 32 5.75 -6.27 14.67
C ALA A 32 5.63 -5.30 13.48
N ARG A 33 4.38 -4.99 13.09
CA ARG A 33 4.10 -4.03 12.03
C ARG A 33 4.80 -2.70 12.33
N GLY A 34 5.47 -2.13 11.32
CA GLY A 34 6.22 -0.87 11.43
C GLY A 34 7.64 -0.99 11.99
N VAL A 35 8.08 -2.18 12.42
CA VAL A 35 9.46 -2.40 12.90
C VAL A 35 10.45 -2.63 11.76
N PRO A 36 10.19 -3.47 10.73
CA PRO A 36 11.11 -3.62 9.61
C PRO A 36 11.26 -2.30 8.85
N GLN A 37 12.49 -1.86 8.68
CA GLN A 37 12.81 -0.65 7.93
C GLN A 37 13.28 -1.04 6.54
N ILE A 38 12.37 -0.92 5.57
CA ILE A 38 12.67 -1.20 4.17
C ILE A 38 13.00 0.10 3.45
N GLU A 39 14.23 0.19 2.93
CA GLU A 39 14.71 1.31 2.14
C GLU A 39 14.59 0.95 0.66
N VAL A 40 13.75 1.67 -0.07
CA VAL A 40 13.60 1.50 -1.52
C VAL A 40 14.28 2.66 -2.22
N THR A 41 15.23 2.36 -3.11
CA THR A 41 15.97 3.35 -3.89
C THR A 41 15.58 3.21 -5.36
N PHE A 42 15.26 4.33 -5.99
CA PHE A 42 14.98 4.45 -7.42
C PHE A 42 16.09 5.30 -8.04
N ASP A 43 16.90 4.69 -8.90
CA ASP A 43 18.02 5.33 -9.58
C ASP A 43 17.76 5.29 -11.08
N LEU A 44 17.73 6.46 -11.72
CA LEU A 44 17.53 6.61 -13.15
C LEU A 44 18.85 7.08 -13.76
N ASP A 45 19.43 6.26 -14.63
CA ASP A 45 20.70 6.57 -15.26
C ASP A 45 20.55 7.49 -16.49
N ALA A 46 21.69 7.91 -17.05
CA ALA A 46 21.73 8.77 -18.23
C ALA A 46 21.19 8.11 -19.51
N ASP A 47 21.12 6.78 -19.55
CA ASP A 47 20.55 6.00 -20.65
C ASP A 47 19.04 5.78 -20.49
N GLY A 48 18.44 6.29 -19.40
CA GLY A 48 17.02 6.15 -19.08
C GLY A 48 16.64 4.79 -18.50
N ILE A 49 17.61 3.99 -18.06
CA ILE A 49 17.38 2.70 -17.40
C ILE A 49 17.09 2.96 -15.92
N LEU A 50 15.98 2.40 -15.44
CA LEU A 50 15.57 2.51 -14.05
C LEU A 50 16.11 1.31 -13.26
N HIS A 51 16.98 1.59 -12.30
CA HIS A 51 17.44 0.64 -11.29
C HIS A 51 16.61 0.84 -10.01
N VAL A 52 15.89 -0.21 -9.60
CA VAL A 52 15.13 -0.19 -8.35
C VAL A 52 15.72 -1.21 -7.41
N SER A 53 16.17 -0.78 -6.24
CA SER A 53 16.63 -1.66 -5.16
C SER A 53 15.77 -1.50 -3.91
N ALA A 54 15.56 -2.59 -3.19
CA ALA A 54 14.93 -2.60 -1.88
C ALA A 54 15.86 -3.31 -0.90
N LYS A 55 16.15 -2.66 0.21
CA LYS A 55 17.07 -3.14 1.24
C LYS A 55 16.39 -3.12 2.60
N ASP A 56 16.47 -4.24 3.31
CA ASP A 56 16.15 -4.28 4.74
C ASP A 56 17.34 -3.69 5.52
N LYS A 57 17.13 -2.57 6.22
CA LYS A 57 18.19 -1.86 6.96
C LYS A 57 18.72 -2.65 8.16
N ASP A 58 17.94 -3.59 8.68
CA ASP A 58 18.31 -4.40 9.83
C ASP A 58 19.22 -5.58 9.42
N THR A 59 18.82 -6.32 8.39
CA THR A 59 19.59 -7.49 7.92
C THR A 59 20.62 -7.16 6.84
N GLY A 60 20.52 -6.00 6.20
CA GLY A 60 21.32 -5.61 5.05
C GLY A 60 20.99 -6.36 3.76
N LYS A 61 20.00 -7.28 3.79
CA LYS A 61 19.55 -8.01 2.60
C LYS A 61 18.97 -7.04 1.59
N GLU A 62 19.37 -7.20 0.34
CA GLU A 62 18.95 -6.36 -0.77
C GLU A 62 18.40 -7.24 -1.89
N GLN A 63 17.36 -6.75 -2.55
CA GLN A 63 16.92 -7.24 -3.85
C GLN A 63 16.78 -6.07 -4.80
N LYS A 64 17.12 -6.26 -6.07
CA LYS A 64 17.03 -5.21 -7.07
C LYS A 64 16.59 -5.73 -8.42
N ILE A 65 15.95 -4.85 -9.18
CA ILE A 65 15.60 -5.06 -10.58
C ILE A 65 16.15 -3.92 -11.42
N THR A 66 16.37 -4.21 -12.70
CA THR A 66 16.76 -3.21 -13.70
C THR A 66 15.73 -3.24 -14.80
N ILE A 67 15.07 -2.11 -15.00
CA ILE A 67 14.01 -1.92 -15.98
C ILE A 67 14.62 -1.12 -17.13
N LYS A 68 14.84 -1.79 -18.26
CA LYS A 68 15.43 -1.17 -19.45
C LYS A 68 14.40 -0.28 -20.15
N ALA A 69 14.83 0.91 -20.57
CA ALA A 69 14.03 1.91 -21.27
C ALA A 69 13.34 1.44 -22.56
N SER A 70 13.69 0.26 -23.09
CA SER A 70 13.10 -0.29 -24.32
C SER A 70 11.61 -0.65 -24.21
N SER A 71 11.01 -0.60 -23.01
CA SER A 71 9.56 -0.73 -22.79
C SER A 71 8.88 0.58 -22.39
N GLY A 72 9.53 1.74 -22.60
CA GLY A 72 8.99 3.06 -22.29
C GLY A 72 7.64 3.34 -22.97
N LEU A 73 6.96 4.39 -22.54
CA LEU A 73 5.78 4.92 -23.21
C LEU A 73 6.22 5.73 -24.43
N SER A 74 5.53 5.59 -25.56
CA SER A 74 5.68 6.55 -26.66
C SER A 74 5.12 7.92 -26.26
N ASP A 75 5.53 8.99 -26.96
CA ASP A 75 5.00 10.34 -26.70
C ASP A 75 3.45 10.36 -26.81
N GLU A 76 2.88 9.63 -27.77
CA GLU A 76 1.43 9.48 -27.92
C GLU A 76 0.78 8.77 -26.72
N GLU A 77 1.42 7.72 -26.19
CA GLU A 77 0.95 7.04 -24.98
C GLU A 77 1.05 7.94 -23.75
N VAL A 78 2.12 8.74 -23.63
CA VAL A 78 2.29 9.72 -22.55
C VAL A 78 1.18 10.76 -22.59
N GLU A 79 0.94 11.40 -23.74
CA GLU A 79 -0.11 12.40 -23.89
C GLU A 79 -1.49 11.82 -23.55
N LYS A 80 -1.77 10.60 -24.03
CA LYS A 80 -3.02 9.90 -23.70
C LYS A 80 -3.14 9.64 -22.20
N MET A 81 -2.09 9.14 -21.55
CA MET A 81 -2.11 8.87 -20.10
C MET A 81 -2.30 10.14 -19.27
N VAL A 82 -1.72 11.26 -19.70
CA VAL A 82 -1.91 12.57 -19.04
C VAL A 82 -3.35 13.05 -19.20
N ALA A 83 -3.91 12.96 -20.41
CA ALA A 83 -5.30 13.32 -20.67
C ALA A 83 -6.28 12.44 -19.88
N ASP A 84 -6.02 11.12 -19.83
CA ASP A 84 -6.79 10.17 -19.04
C ASP A 84 -6.69 10.49 -17.55
N ALA A 85 -5.52 10.87 -17.04
CA ALA A 85 -5.36 11.27 -15.64
C ALA A 85 -6.17 12.52 -15.28
N GLU A 86 -6.12 13.57 -16.11
CA GLU A 86 -6.88 14.79 -15.84
C GLU A 86 -8.39 14.56 -15.95
N ALA A 87 -8.84 13.76 -16.91
CA ALA A 87 -10.25 13.39 -17.05
C ALA A 87 -10.79 12.58 -15.85
N ASN A 88 -9.91 11.84 -15.16
CA ASN A 88 -10.30 10.97 -14.04
C ASN A 88 -9.94 11.53 -12.66
N LYS A 89 -9.39 12.75 -12.59
CA LYS A 89 -8.89 13.38 -11.36
C LYS A 89 -9.88 13.37 -10.19
N GLU A 90 -11.15 13.67 -10.45
CA GLU A 90 -12.18 13.68 -9.40
C GLU A 90 -12.50 12.25 -8.91
N ALA A 91 -12.58 11.29 -9.83
CA ALA A 91 -12.81 9.88 -9.49
C ALA A 91 -11.61 9.31 -8.71
N ASP A 92 -10.39 9.68 -9.10
CA ASP A 92 -9.16 9.33 -8.40
C ASP A 92 -9.07 9.91 -7.00
N ALA A 93 -9.49 11.18 -6.82
CA ALA A 93 -9.55 11.80 -5.50
C ALA A 93 -10.55 11.07 -4.57
N LYS A 94 -11.77 10.78 -5.07
CA LYS A 94 -12.78 10.01 -4.32
C LYS A 94 -12.27 8.62 -3.95
N PHE A 95 -11.59 7.95 -4.88
CA PHE A 95 -11.00 6.65 -4.62
C PHE A 95 -9.86 6.74 -3.59
N GLU A 96 -8.98 7.72 -3.71
CA GLU A 96 -7.88 7.95 -2.76
C GLU A 96 -8.42 8.15 -1.35
N GLU A 97 -9.46 8.98 -1.18
CA GLU A 97 -10.12 9.17 0.11
C GLU A 97 -10.72 7.88 0.69
N LEU A 98 -11.41 7.09 -0.15
CA LEU A 98 -11.96 5.80 0.27
C LEU A 98 -10.86 4.83 0.72
N ILE A 99 -9.77 4.73 -0.04
CA ILE A 99 -8.65 3.86 0.31
C ILE A 99 -7.90 4.35 1.55
N GLN A 100 -7.78 5.66 1.75
CA GLN A 100 -7.24 6.23 2.99
C GLN A 100 -8.10 5.85 4.20
N ALA A 101 -9.43 5.97 4.09
CA ALA A 101 -10.35 5.55 5.15
C ALA A 101 -10.21 4.04 5.45
N ARG A 102 -10.17 3.19 4.41
CA ARG A 102 -9.93 1.74 4.58
C ARG A 102 -8.61 1.43 5.28
N ASN A 103 -7.52 2.08 4.88
CA ASN A 103 -6.20 1.87 5.49
C ASN A 103 -6.15 2.33 6.96
N GLN A 104 -6.85 3.42 7.29
CA GLN A 104 -6.98 3.90 8.66
C GLN A 104 -7.81 2.91 9.50
N ALA A 105 -8.94 2.43 8.97
CA ALA A 105 -9.77 1.41 9.59
C ALA A 105 -8.98 0.11 9.86
N ASP A 106 -8.24 -0.40 8.87
CA ASP A 106 -7.39 -1.59 9.04
C ASP A 106 -6.30 -1.39 10.10
N GLY A 107 -5.71 -0.19 10.14
CA GLY A 107 -4.76 0.22 11.17
C GLY A 107 -5.39 0.20 12.57
N MET A 108 -6.58 0.77 12.71
CA MET A 108 -7.35 0.84 13.96
C MET A 108 -7.78 -0.56 14.41
N ILE A 109 -8.36 -1.36 13.52
CA ILE A 109 -8.78 -2.74 13.80
C ILE A 109 -7.60 -3.53 14.36
N HIS A 110 -6.44 -3.44 13.71
CA HIS A 110 -5.26 -4.16 14.17
C HIS A 110 -4.77 -3.68 15.54
N ALA A 111 -4.69 -2.36 15.76
CA ALA A 111 -4.25 -1.79 17.03
C ALA A 111 -5.18 -2.18 18.18
N THR A 112 -6.49 -2.10 17.98
CA THR A 112 -7.48 -2.45 19.00
C THR A 112 -7.50 -3.96 19.26
N ARG A 113 -7.40 -4.81 18.23
CA ARG A 113 -7.26 -6.27 18.41
C ARG A 113 -6.03 -6.61 19.25
N LYS A 114 -4.90 -5.96 18.99
CA LYS A 114 -3.68 -6.13 19.77
C LYS A 114 -3.86 -5.69 21.23
N GLN A 115 -4.51 -4.56 21.46
CA GLN A 115 -4.82 -4.08 22.83
C GLN A 115 -5.72 -5.07 23.58
N LEU A 116 -6.74 -5.63 22.93
CA LEU A 116 -7.60 -6.65 23.53
C LEU A 116 -6.82 -7.92 23.91
N GLU A 117 -5.88 -8.35 23.06
CA GLU A 117 -4.98 -9.47 23.38
C GLU A 117 -4.05 -9.16 24.56
N GLU A 118 -3.50 -7.94 24.64
CA GLU A 118 -2.61 -7.51 25.72
C GLU A 118 -3.34 -7.36 27.07
N VAL A 119 -4.59 -6.87 27.05
CA VAL A 119 -5.42 -6.71 28.26
C VAL A 119 -5.98 -8.06 28.73
N GLY A 120 -6.23 -9.00 27.82
CA GLY A 120 -6.61 -10.37 28.16
C GLY A 120 -7.84 -10.45 29.07
N ASP A 121 -7.71 -11.19 30.18
CA ASP A 121 -8.78 -11.42 31.16
C ASP A 121 -8.99 -10.25 32.15
N ALA A 122 -8.18 -9.18 32.05
CA ALA A 122 -8.36 -8.00 32.89
C ALA A 122 -9.57 -7.14 32.45
N LEU A 123 -10.07 -7.35 31.23
CA LEU A 123 -11.29 -6.72 30.73
C LEU A 123 -12.50 -7.61 30.97
N SER A 124 -13.59 -7.03 31.48
CA SER A 124 -14.83 -7.78 31.69
C SER A 124 -15.43 -8.24 30.35
N ALA A 125 -16.16 -9.34 30.35
CA ALA A 125 -16.87 -9.81 29.16
C ALA A 125 -17.93 -8.79 28.67
N GLU A 126 -18.50 -8.01 29.60
CA GLU A 126 -19.47 -6.95 29.30
C GLU A 126 -18.82 -5.78 28.55
N ASP A 127 -17.56 -5.45 28.83
CA ASP A 127 -16.81 -4.40 28.12
C ASP A 127 -16.17 -4.92 26.83
N LYS A 128 -15.80 -6.21 26.77
CA LYS A 128 -15.16 -6.82 25.60
C LYS A 128 -16.12 -7.04 24.44
N ALA A 129 -17.35 -7.48 24.72
CA ALA A 129 -18.37 -7.75 23.71
C ALA A 129 -18.67 -6.56 22.77
N PRO A 130 -18.95 -5.32 23.25
CA PRO A 130 -19.22 -4.19 22.37
C PRO A 130 -18.01 -3.78 21.53
N ILE A 131 -16.78 -3.99 22.01
CA ILE A 131 -15.56 -3.69 21.25
C ILE A 131 -15.39 -4.70 20.10
N GLU A 132 -15.60 -5.99 20.35
CA GLU A 132 -15.53 -7.02 19.31
C GLU A 132 -16.63 -6.85 18.24
N GLU A 133 -17.83 -6.44 18.66
CA GLU A 133 -18.92 -6.12 17.74
C GLU A 133 -18.56 -4.91 16.86
N ALA A 134 -18.06 -3.82 17.44
CA ALA A 134 -17.62 -2.63 16.71
C ALA A 134 -16.47 -2.95 15.73
N LEU A 135 -15.51 -3.79 16.13
CA LEU A 135 -14.43 -4.24 15.25
C LEU A 135 -14.94 -5.04 14.06
N THR A 136 -15.91 -5.92 14.30
CA THR A 136 -16.53 -6.74 13.23
C THR A 136 -17.34 -5.87 12.27
N ALA A 137 -18.06 -4.87 12.80
CA ALA A 137 -18.80 -3.91 12.00
C ALA A 137 -17.84 -3.08 11.12
N LEU A 138 -16.77 -2.54 11.69
CA LEU A 138 -15.76 -1.77 10.96
C LEU A 138 -15.04 -2.63 9.90
N GLU A 139 -14.72 -3.89 10.19
CA GLU A 139 -14.13 -4.83 9.22
C GLU A 139 -15.10 -5.21 8.09
N THR A 140 -16.40 -5.13 8.33
CA THR A 140 -17.42 -5.34 7.30
C THR A 140 -17.57 -4.09 6.44
N ALA A 141 -17.67 -2.91 7.07
CA ALA A 141 -17.75 -1.63 6.38
C ALA A 141 -16.51 -1.36 5.51
N SER A 142 -15.29 -1.70 6.00
CA SER A 142 -14.05 -1.50 5.25
C SER A 142 -13.95 -2.32 3.96
N LYS A 143 -14.76 -3.37 3.81
CA LYS A 143 -14.88 -4.16 2.56
C LYS A 143 -15.85 -3.53 1.55
N GLY A 144 -16.73 -2.64 2.00
CA GLY A 144 -17.67 -1.89 1.17
C GLY A 144 -17.02 -0.69 0.49
N GLU A 145 -17.75 -0.04 -0.42
CA GLU A 145 -17.29 1.13 -1.19
C GLU A 145 -17.79 2.47 -0.64
N ASP A 146 -18.47 2.46 0.52
CA ASP A 146 -18.98 3.67 1.15
C ASP A 146 -18.00 4.18 2.22
N LYS A 147 -17.40 5.35 1.97
CA LYS A 147 -16.51 6.01 2.92
C LYS A 147 -17.25 6.38 4.22
N ALA A 148 -18.51 6.79 4.14
CA ALA A 148 -19.29 7.23 5.30
C ALA A 148 -19.66 6.08 6.24
N GLU A 149 -19.63 4.83 5.77
CA GLU A 149 -19.80 3.65 6.62
C GLU A 149 -18.49 3.25 7.32
N ILE A 150 -17.34 3.72 6.83
CA ILE A 150 -16.00 3.39 7.36
C ILE A 150 -15.54 4.40 8.43
N GLU A 151 -15.96 5.67 8.32
CA GLU A 151 -15.68 6.76 9.27
C GLU A 151 -16.64 6.75 10.47
#